data_AF-A0A0L1KGM3-F1
#
_entry.id   AF-A0A0L1KGM3-F1
#
_cell.length_a   1.000
_cell.length_b   1.000
_cell.length_c   1.000
_cell.angle_alpha   90.00
_cell.angle_beta   90.00
_cell.angle_gamma   90.00
#
_symmetry.space_group_name_H-M   'P 1'
#
loop_
_entity.id
_entity.type
_entity.pdbx_description
1 polymer ?
#
loop_
_entity_poly.entity_id
_entity_poly.type
_entity_poly.pdbx_seq_one_letter_code
_entity_poly.pdbx_strand_id
1 'polypeptide(L)' 'MHVDPEWIDKVGRLMHDGMEADLLQFAEGTTEYSRLACQIPMKPMLDGLVLHLPEQQY' A
#
# COMPACT_ATOMS: atom_id res chain seq x y z
N MET A 1 -4.76 -2.57 1.24
CA MET A 1 -3.82 -3.66 1.58
C MET A 1 -2.61 -3.07 2.26
N HIS A 2 -1.96 -3.83 3.13
CA HIS A 2 -0.79 -3.39 3.87
C HIS A 2 0.46 -4.00 3.25
N VAL A 3 1.42 -3.16 2.89
CA VAL A 3 2.74 -3.59 2.44
C VAL A 3 3.52 -4.05 3.64
N ASP A 4 4.21 -5.18 3.53
CA ASP A 4 5.07 -5.64 4.61
C ASP A 4 6.15 -4.59 4.95
N PRO A 5 6.46 -4.33 6.23
CA PRO A 5 7.42 -3.30 6.63
C PRO A 5 8.80 -3.44 5.98
N GLU A 6 9.23 -4.66 5.66
CA GLU A 6 10.50 -4.91 4.97
C GLU A 6 10.51 -4.39 3.52
N TRP A 7 9.33 -4.15 2.96
CA TRP A 7 9.11 -3.75 1.57
C TRP A 7 8.66 -2.30 1.40
N ILE A 8 8.16 -1.64 2.44
CA ILE A 8 7.63 -0.27 2.33
C ILE A 8 8.68 0.73 1.80
N ASP A 9 9.94 0.57 2.18
CA ASP A 9 11.04 1.42 1.70
C ASP A 9 11.36 1.19 0.22
N LYS A 10 11.11 -0.01 -0.31
CA LYS A 10 11.29 -0.33 -1.75
C LYS A 10 10.07 0.05 -2.60
N VAL A 11 8.88 -0.16 -2.05
CA VAL A 11 7.58 0.14 -2.69
C VAL A 11 7.28 1.64 -2.68
N GLY A 12 7.79 2.35 -1.67
CA GLY A 12 7.49 3.74 -1.39
C GLY A 12 6.32 3.87 -0.42
N ARG A 13 6.37 4.92 0.40
CA ARG A 13 5.28 5.27 1.31
C ARG A 13 4.16 6.00 0.58
N LEU A 14 2.97 5.94 1.15
CA LEU A 14 1.82 6.72 0.67
C LEU A 14 2.18 8.21 0.65
N MET A 15 1.91 8.88 -0.47
CA MET A 15 2.02 10.33 -0.52
C MET A 15 0.77 10.93 0.15
N HIS A 16 0.99 11.70 1.22
CA HIS A 16 -0.09 12.30 2.01
C HIS A 16 -1.01 13.23 1.19
N ASP A 17 -0.50 13.84 0.12
CA ASP A 17 -1.23 14.80 -0.72
C ASP A 17 -1.70 14.18 -2.06
N GLY A 18 -1.71 12.84 -2.15
CA GLY A 18 -2.09 12.12 -3.36
C GLY A 18 -3.54 11.66 -3.35
N MET A 19 -4.15 11.51 -4.54
CA MET A 19 -5.47 10.87 -4.71
C MET A 19 -5.57 9.49 -4.02
N GLU A 20 -4.44 8.78 -3.87
CA GLU A 20 -4.39 7.52 -3.14
C GLU A 20 -4.73 7.70 -1.65
N ALA A 21 -4.27 8.78 -1.01
CA ALA A 21 -4.55 9.07 0.40
C ALA A 21 -6.01 9.45 0.61
N ASP A 22 -6.59 10.21 -0.32
CA ASP A 22 -8.02 10.56 -0.28
C ASP A 22 -8.92 9.32 -0.37
N LEU A 23 -8.55 8.32 -1.18
CA LEU A 23 -9.31 7.07 -1.28
C LEU A 23 -9.10 6.18 -0.05
N LEU A 24 -7.88 6.14 0.47
CA LEU A 24 -7.52 5.36 1.65
C LEU A 24 -8.16 5.93 2.93
N GLN A 25 -8.42 7.23 3.03
CA GLN A 25 -9.11 7.81 4.20
C GLN A 25 -10.51 7.21 4.43
N PHE A 26 -11.15 6.68 3.38
CA PHE A 26 -12.46 6.03 3.48
C PHE A 26 -12.35 4.54 3.82
N ALA A 27 -11.15 3.95 3.73
CA ALA A 27 -10.91 2.57 4.09
C ALA A 27 -10.59 2.46 5.60
N GLU A 28 -11.40 1.70 6.33
CA GLU A 28 -11.16 1.41 7.74
C GLU A 28 -9.85 0.62 7.94
N GLY A 29 -9.09 0.95 9.00
CA GLY A 29 -7.83 0.26 9.32
C GLY A 29 -6.64 0.69 8.44
N THR A 30 -6.66 1.92 7.91
CA THR A 30 -5.53 2.47 7.18
C THR A 30 -4.35 2.79 8.09
N THR A 31 -3.16 2.38 7.68
CA THR A 31 -1.90 2.60 8.39
C THR A 31 -0.86 3.21 7.44
N GLU A 32 0.31 3.58 7.95
CA GLU A 32 1.43 4.05 7.13
C GLU A 32 1.92 3.02 6.09
N TYR A 33 1.56 1.74 6.29
CA TYR A 33 1.85 0.64 5.39
C TYR A 33 0.72 0.38 4.38
N SER A 34 -0.42 1.07 4.50
CA SER A 34 -1.53 0.94 3.56
C SER A 34 -1.19 1.55 2.20
N ARG A 35 -1.32 0.74 1.15
CA ARG A 35 -1.19 1.17 -0.24
C ARG A 35 -2.30 0.57 -1.10
N LEU A 36 -2.64 1.22 -2.21
CA LEU A 36 -3.49 0.67 -3.26
C LEU A 36 -2.63 -0.13 -4.24
N ALA A 37 -2.99 -1.40 -4.47
CA ALA A 37 -2.25 -2.28 -5.37
C ALA A 37 -2.05 -1.71 -6.77
N CYS A 38 -3.07 -1.03 -7.28
CA CYS A 38 -3.03 -0.41 -8.61
C CYS A 38 -2.00 0.73 -8.73
N GLN A 39 -1.57 1.33 -7.61
CA GLN A 39 -0.59 2.42 -7.56
C GLN A 39 0.83 1.92 -7.29
N ILE A 40 1.04 0.62 -7.05
CA ILE A 40 2.37 0.05 -6.85
C ILE A 40 2.93 -0.37 -8.22
N PRO A 41 3.94 0.33 -8.76
CA PRO A 41 4.56 -0.09 -10.01
C PRO A 41 5.34 -1.39 -9.80
N MET A 42 4.99 -2.42 -10.54
CA MET A 42 5.72 -3.70 -10.52
C MET A 42 7.13 -3.49 -11.11
N LYS A 43 8.14 -3.54 -10.25
CA LYS A 43 9.55 -3.41 -10.63
C LYS A 43 10.30 -4.71 -10.32
N PRO A 44 11.38 -5.05 -11.04
CA PRO A 44 12.18 -6.25 -10.75
C PRO A 44 12.72 -6.32 -9.31
N MET A 45 12.96 -5.17 -8.68
CA MET A 45 13.40 -5.07 -7.28
C MET A 45 12.31 -5.45 -6.25
N LEU A 46 11.06 -5.64 -6.70
CA LEU A 46 9.92 -6.08 -5.90
C LEU A 46 9.64 -7.58 -6.07
N ASP A 47 10.55 -8.33 -6.68
CA ASP A 47 10.41 -9.79 -6.76
C ASP A 47 10.46 -10.42 -5.36
N GLY A 48 9.39 -11.12 -4.99
CA GLY A 48 9.16 -11.63 -3.62
C GLY A 48 8.38 -10.68 -2.68
N LEU A 49 7.80 -9.60 -3.20
CA LEU A 49 6.97 -8.67 -2.43
C LEU A 49 5.86 -9.40 -1.65
N VAL A 50 5.80 -9.15 -0.34
CA VAL A 50 4.75 -9.64 0.55
C VAL A 50 3.74 -8.53 0.81
N LEU A 51 2.46 -8.85 0.61
CA LEU A 51 1.33 -7.96 0.84
C LEU A 51 0.33 -8.64 1.75
N HIS A 52 -0.14 -7.92 2.77
CA HIS A 52 -1.19 -8.35 3.68
C HIS A 52 -2.52 -7.77 3.21
N LEU A 53 -3.48 -8.65 2.91
CA LEU A 53 -4.82 -8.24 2.52
C LEU A 53 -5.65 -7.94 3.78
N PRO A 54 -6.43 -6.84 3.79
CA PRO A 54 -7.32 -6.56 4.90
C PRO A 54 -8.46 -7.57 4.90
N GLU A 55 -9.07 -7.79 6.07
CA GLU A 55 -10.18 -8.74 6.23
C GLU A 55 -11.43 -8.35 5.42
N GLN A 56 -11.54 -7.08 5.02
CA GLN A 56 -12.65 -6.57 4.22
C GLN A 56 -12.14 -5.64 3.11
N GLN A 57 -12.60 -5.85 1.88
CA GLN A 57 -12.44 -4.94 0.74
C GLN A 57 -13.84 -4.74 0.12
N TYR A 58 -14.46 -3.58 0.35
CA TYR A 58 -15.74 -3.17 -0.24
C TYR A 58 -15.53 -2.16 -1.36
#